data_AF-D2RHT9-F1
#
_entry.id   AF-D2RHT9-F1
#
_cell.length_a   1.000
_cell.length_b   1.000
_cell.length_c   1.000
_cell.angle_alpha   90.00
_cell.angle_beta   90.00
_cell.angle_gamma   90.00
#
_symmetry.space_group_name_H-M   'P 1'
#
loop_
_entity.id
_entity.type
_entity.pdbx_description
1 polymer ?
#
loop_
_entity_poly.entity_id
_entity_poly.type
_entity_poly.pdbx_seq_one_letter_code
_entity_poly.pdbx_strand_id
1 'polypeptide(L)'
;MAAKIIRCPYCGEEIELKDLYEGLEVRCDLCGTVLLYREGKFLNLDTNEEYDLEDLEREEEEELEELEEEFEEEEEYYYEEEEF
;
A
#
# COMPACT_ATOMS: atom_id res chain seq x y z
N MET A 1 -3.41 15.64 4.35
CA MET A 1 -3.81 14.38 5.01
C MET A 1 -3.59 13.32 3.95
N ALA A 2 -2.57 12.48 4.14
CA ALA A 2 -2.31 11.37 3.23
C ALA A 2 -3.23 10.22 3.67
N ALA A 3 -4.16 9.82 2.79
CA ALA A 3 -4.96 8.63 3.02
C ALA A 3 -4.06 7.41 2.78
N LYS A 4 -4.03 6.46 3.71
CA LYS A 4 -3.34 5.18 3.55
C LYS A 4 -4.36 4.12 3.13
N ILE A 5 -3.97 3.16 2.30
CA ILE A 5 -4.84 2.04 1.92
C ILE A 5 -4.21 0.76 2.46
N ILE A 6 -4.96 0.00 3.25
CA ILE A 6 -4.55 -1.32 3.74
C ILE A 6 -5.49 -2.39 3.19
N ARG A 7 -5.02 -3.64 3.09
CA ARG A 7 -5.88 -4.77 2.76
C ARG A 7 -6.33 -5.51 4.01
N CYS A 8 -7.59 -5.94 4.04
CA CYS A 8 -8.10 -6.77 5.11
C CYS A 8 -7.41 -8.15 5.07
N PRO A 9 -6.75 -8.60 6.15
CA PRO A 9 -6.04 -9.88 6.18
C PRO A 9 -6.97 -11.12 6.04
N TYR A 10 -8.29 -10.95 6.19
CA TYR A 10 -9.26 -12.06 6.15
C TYR A 10 -9.96 -12.22 4.81
N CYS A 11 -10.32 -11.11 4.18
CA CYS A 11 -11.12 -11.13 2.94
C CYS A 11 -10.42 -10.46 1.76
N GLY A 12 -9.30 -9.76 2.00
CA GLY A 12 -8.55 -9.03 0.98
C GLY A 12 -9.16 -7.69 0.55
N GLU A 13 -10.27 -7.26 1.14
CA GLU A 13 -10.92 -5.98 0.82
C GLU A 13 -10.00 -4.80 1.14
N GLU A 14 -9.98 -3.79 0.27
CA GLU A 14 -9.21 -2.56 0.46
C GLU A 14 -9.92 -1.63 1.44
N ILE A 15 -9.19 -1.13 2.44
CA ILE A 15 -9.70 -0.23 3.48
C ILE A 15 -8.91 1.07 3.43
N GLU A 16 -9.61 2.17 3.16
CA GLU A 16 -9.05 3.52 3.17
C GLU A 16 -8.99 4.07 4.61
N LEU A 17 -7.78 4.33 5.08
CA LEU A 17 -7.47 4.97 6.35
C LEU A 17 -7.25 6.46 6.12
N LYS A 18 -8.20 7.29 6.60
CA LYS A 18 -8.10 8.75 6.48
C LYS A 18 -7.00 9.35 7.35
N ASP A 19 -6.78 8.75 8.52
CA ASP A 19 -5.77 9.12 9.49
C ASP A 19 -5.29 7.86 10.22
N LEU A 20 -3.97 7.70 10.35
CA LEU A 20 -3.34 6.61 11.10
C LEU A 20 -2.84 7.14 12.45
N TYR A 21 -3.38 6.63 13.55
CA TYR A 21 -2.97 7.00 14.90
C TYR A 21 -3.10 5.81 15.86
N GLU A 22 -2.33 5.84 16.95
CA GLU A 22 -2.37 4.76 17.95
C GLU A 22 -3.75 4.67 18.62
N GLY A 23 -4.31 3.48 18.65
CA GLY A 23 -5.68 3.21 19.09
C GLY A 23 -6.74 3.39 18.00
N LEU A 24 -6.36 3.54 16.72
CA LEU A 24 -7.30 3.57 15.62
C LEU A 24 -8.00 2.21 15.48
N GLU A 25 -9.33 2.21 15.57
CA GLU A 25 -10.17 1.05 15.29
C GLU A 25 -10.66 1.12 13.85
N VAL A 26 -10.31 0.10 13.07
CA VAL A 26 -10.67 -0.06 11.66
C VAL A 26 -11.61 -1.23 11.54
N ARG A 27 -12.74 -1.02 10.86
CA ARG A 27 -13.70 -2.09 10.59
C ARG A 27 -13.78 -2.34 9.10
N CYS A 28 -13.62 -3.60 8.70
CA CYS A 28 -13.85 -4.00 7.31
C CYS A 28 -15.35 -4.04 7.03
N ASP A 29 -15.82 -3.33 6.01
CA ASP A 29 -17.24 -3.32 5.60
C ASP A 29 -17.69 -4.64 4.93
N LEU A 30 -16.75 -5.41 4.37
CA LEU A 30 -17.06 -6.66 3.65
C LEU A 30 -17.26 -7.85 4.62
N CYS A 31 -16.26 -8.15 5.46
CA CYS A 31 -16.31 -9.28 6.38
C CYS A 31 -16.71 -8.89 7.82
N GLY A 32 -16.71 -7.60 8.15
CA GLY A 32 -17.09 -7.10 9.47
C GLY A 32 -15.98 -7.13 10.53
N THR A 33 -14.79 -7.65 10.20
CA THR A 33 -13.64 -7.76 11.10
C THR A 33 -13.23 -6.40 11.67
N VAL A 34 -12.89 -6.36 12.95
CA VAL A 34 -12.40 -5.16 13.64
C VAL A 34 -10.91 -5.31 13.97
N LEU A 35 -10.11 -4.37 13.47
CA LEU A 35 -8.68 -4.27 13.69
C LEU A 35 -8.37 -3.03 14.54
N LEU A 36 -7.44 -3.15 15.49
CA LEU A 36 -6.96 -2.06 16.32
C LEU A 36 -5.49 -1.78 15.98
N TYR A 37 -5.18 -0.56 15.56
CA TYR A 37 -3.80 -0.15 15.34
C TYR A 37 -3.11 0.20 16.66
N ARG A 38 -2.03 -0.49 17.00
CA ARG A 38 -1.25 -0.24 18.21
C ARG A 38 0.20 -0.69 18.01
N GLU A 39 1.15 0.10 18.49
CA GLU A 39 2.58 -0.26 18.46
C GLU A 39 3.10 -0.60 17.05
N GLY A 40 2.55 0.03 16.00
CA GLY A 40 2.94 -0.22 14.61
C GLY A 40 2.22 -1.39 13.93
N LYS A 41 1.38 -2.13 14.65
CA LYS A 41 0.69 -3.34 14.18
C LYS A 41 -0.83 -3.19 14.25
N PHE A 42 -1.54 -4.00 13.47
CA PHE A 42 -2.98 -4.20 13.58
C PHE A 42 -3.28 -5.47 14.37
N LEU A 43 -3.99 -5.32 15.48
CA LEU A 43 -4.53 -6.43 16.27
C LEU A 43 -5.98 -6.69 15.89
N ASN A 44 -6.31 -7.91 15.49
CA ASN A 44 -7.70 -8.32 15.37
C ASN A 44 -8.31 -8.54 16.75
N LEU A 45 -9.40 -7.81 17.06
CA LEU A 45 -10.08 -7.91 18.35
C LEU A 45 -10.91 -9.19 18.52
N ASP A 46 -11.27 -9.86 17.43
CA ASP A 46 -12.04 -11.11 17.43
C ASP A 46 -11.13 -12.35 17.61
N THR A 47 -9.95 -12.36 16.98
CA THR A 47 -9.04 -13.53 16.96
C THR A 47 -7.77 -13.36 17.78
N ASN A 48 -7.47 -12.13 18.24
CA ASN A 48 -6.19 -11.74 18.84
C ASN A 48 -4.97 -11.97 17.93
N GLU A 49 -5.15 -12.04 16.62
CA GLU A 49 -4.04 -12.11 15.67
C GLU A 49 -3.45 -10.72 15.41
N GLU A 50 -2.12 -10.65 15.29
CA GLU A 50 -1.36 -9.41 15.05
C GLU A 50 -0.81 -9.42 13.63
N TYR A 51 -0.95 -8.28 12.94
CA TYR A 51 -0.50 -8.07 11.58
C TYR A 51 0.37 -6.82 11.52
N ASP A 52 1.55 -6.90 10.92
CA ASP A 52 2.39 -5.72 10.70
C ASP A 52 1.75 -4.81 9.65
N LEU A 53 1.88 -3.49 9.85
CA LEU A 53 1.30 -2.51 8.92
C LEU A 53 1.92 -2.67 7.52
N GLU A 54 3.23 -2.87 7.44
CA GLU A 54 3.97 -3.05 6.19
C GLU A 54 3.44 -4.24 5.37
N ASP A 55 3.01 -5.32 6.02
CA ASP A 55 2.42 -6.50 5.36
C ASP A 55 1.01 -6.24 4.77
N LEU A 56 0.29 -5.27 5.35
CA LEU A 56 -1.08 -4.92 4.94
C LEU A 56 -1.13 -3.74 3.99
N GLU A 57 -0.10 -2.90 4.00
CA GLU A 57 0.04 -1.81 3.05
C GLU A 57 0.22 -2.37 1.64
N ARG A 58 -0.49 -1.75 0.71
CA ARG A 58 -0.21 -1.99 -0.69
C ARG A 58 1.11 -1.30 -1.01
N GLU A 59 2.13 -2.06 -1.40
CA GLU A 59 3.43 -1.57 -1.87
C GLU A 59 3.21 -0.58 -3.03
N GLU A 60 3.13 0.72 -2.73
CA GLU A 60 3.08 1.80 -3.73
C GLU A 60 4.51 2.31 -4.04
N GLU A 61 5.55 1.78 -3.38
CA GLU A 61 6.93 2.30 -3.43
C GLU A 61 7.85 1.55 -4.41
N GLU A 62 7.60 0.29 -4.78
CA GLU A 62 8.43 -0.46 -5.76
C GLU A 62 7.99 -0.29 -7.23
N GLU A 63 6.73 0.07 -7.50
CA GLU A 63 6.22 0.23 -8.88
C GLU A 63 6.66 1.55 -9.56
N LEU A 64 7.21 2.50 -8.79
CA LEU A 64 7.62 3.83 -9.26
C LEU A 64 9.08 3.90 -9.75
N GLU A 65 9.98 3.08 -9.21
CA GLU A 65 11.39 3.04 -9.66
C GLU A 65 11.55 2.27 -10.98
N GLU A 66 10.84 1.14 -11.17
CA GLU A 66 10.91 0.38 -12.44
C GLU A 66 10.37 1.16 -13.65
N LEU A 67 9.45 2.11 -13.43
CA LEU A 67 8.79 2.87 -14.52
C LEU A 67 9.62 4.09 -14.97
N GLU A 68 10.48 4.64 -14.12
CA GLU A 68 11.45 5.69 -14.51
C GLU A 68 12.65 5.10 -15.27
N GLU A 69 13.12 3.91 -14.91
CA GLU A 69 14.28 3.27 -15.56
C GLU A 69 13.99 2.86 -17.03
N GLU A 70 12.76 2.42 -17.34
CA GLU A 70 12.36 2.08 -18.72
C GLU A 70 12.17 3.32 -19.62
N PHE A 71 11.95 4.51 -19.06
CA PHE A 71 11.73 5.73 -19.84
C PHE A 71 13.05 6.43 -20.23
N GLU A 72 14.13 6.30 -19.46
CA GLU A 72 15.44 6.88 -19.79
C GLU A 72 16.18 6.12 -20.91
N GLU A 73 15.94 4.81 -21.09
CA GLU A 73 16.65 4.01 -22.10
C GLU A 73 16.13 4.23 -23.54
N GLU A 74 14.90 4.74 -23.71
CA GLU A 74 14.25 4.88 -25.03
C GLU A 74 14.57 6.23 -25.73
N GLU A 75 15.14 7.22 -25.03
CA GLU A 75 15.42 8.56 -25.58
C GLU A 75 16.83 8.70 -26.22
N GLU A 76 17.72 7.71 -26.10
CA GLU A 76 19.10 7.79 -26.66
C GLU A 76 19.19 7.40 -28.15
N TYR A 77 18.15 6.81 -28.76
CA TYR A 77 18.25 6.19 -30.09
C TYR A 77 17.82 7.06 -31.28
N TYR A 78 17.36 8.30 -31.08
CA TYR A 78 16.70 9.09 -32.15
C TYR A 78 17.51 10.27 -32.73
N TYR A 79 18.84 10.32 -32.54
CA TYR A 79 19.65 11.46 -33.02
C TYR A 79 20.88 11.12 -33.88
N GLU A 80 20.90 9.97 -34.57
CA GLU A 80 22.00 9.61 -35.49
C GLU A 80 21.55 9.21 -36.92
N GLU A 81 20.44 9.74 -37.44
CA GLU A 81 20.08 9.54 -38.87
C GLU A 81 19.67 10.84 -39.59
N GLU A 82 20.55 11.86 -39.61
CA GLU A 82 20.47 12.96 -40.59
C GLU A 82 21.85 13.36 -41.16
N GLU A 83 22.57 12.40 -41.76
CA GLU A 83 23.63 12.73 -42.72
C GLU A 83 23.45 11.91 -44.01
N PHE A 84 22.69 12.47 -44.97
CA PHE A 84 22.60 11.99 -46.35
C PHE A 84 22.73 13.15 -47.35
#